data_AF-A0A7W4PJI2-F1
#
_entry.id   AF-A0A7W4PJI2-F1
#
_cell.length_a   1.000
_cell.length_b   1.000
_cell.length_c   1.000
_cell.angle_alpha   90.00
_cell.angle_beta   90.00
_cell.angle_gamma   90.00
#
_symmetry.space_group_name_H-M   'P 1'
#
loop_
_entity.id
_entity.type
_entity.pdbx_description
1 polymer ?
#
loop_
_entity_poly.entity_id
_entity_poly.type
_entity_poly.pdbx_seq_one_letter_code
_entity_poly.pdbx_strand_id
1 'polypeptide(L)'
;MEEEVGDDVGFSGIAGWLAPFRSAFTAPTWRRVLILTSGTIVSPGRRTVCSALRAMGLDDAADFSSFHRVLNCSRWSALVLARTLFVWLVAALVPDGPVIIGIDDTLERRTGRRIAARGIYRDPVRSSH
;
A
#
# COMPACT_ATOMS: atom_id res chain seq x y z
N MET A 1 36.08 -5.74 6.71
CA MET A 1 35.64 -6.83 5.83
C MET A 1 34.18 -7.08 6.18
N GLU A 2 33.37 -6.04 5.99
CA GLU A 2 32.67 -5.67 4.74
C GLU A 2 31.38 -6.48 4.60
N GLU A 3 30.32 -5.98 5.22
CA GLU A 3 28.93 -6.04 4.76
C GLU A 3 28.06 -5.29 5.79
N GLU A 4 27.96 -3.95 5.68
CA GLU A 4 26.93 -3.12 6.34
C GLU A 4 26.84 -1.75 5.63
N VAL A 5 26.72 -1.77 4.29
CA VAL A 5 26.48 -0.54 3.49
C VAL A 5 25.31 -0.74 2.49
N GLY A 6 24.63 -1.90 2.51
CA GLY A 6 23.57 -2.23 1.55
C GLY A 6 22.16 -1.76 1.91
N ASP A 7 21.83 -1.66 3.19
CA ASP A 7 20.43 -1.50 3.61
C ASP A 7 19.94 -0.04 3.61
N ASP A 8 20.84 0.92 3.81
CA ASP A 8 20.43 2.32 4.01
C ASP A 8 20.05 3.03 2.69
N VAL A 9 20.61 2.60 1.56
CA VAL A 9 20.35 3.22 0.24
C VAL A 9 18.98 2.84 -0.32
N GLY A 10 18.56 1.58 -0.12
CA GLY A 10 17.26 1.08 -0.57
C GLY A 10 16.09 1.68 0.19
N PHE A 11 16.23 1.87 1.52
CA PHE A 11 15.20 2.51 2.33
C PHE A 11 15.16 4.02 2.18
N SER A 12 16.30 4.68 1.93
CA SER A 12 16.36 6.14 1.75
C SER A 12 15.52 6.63 0.57
N GLY A 13 15.59 5.95 -0.57
CA GLY A 13 14.81 6.33 -1.77
C GLY A 13 13.30 6.23 -1.54
N ILE A 14 12.83 5.09 -1.05
CA ILE A 14 11.40 4.88 -0.79
C ILE A 14 10.88 5.73 0.38
N ALA A 15 11.71 5.98 1.39
CA ALA A 15 11.36 6.88 2.48
C ALA A 15 11.18 8.32 1.98
N GLY A 16 11.99 8.76 1.01
CA GLY A 16 11.81 10.03 0.32
C GLY A 16 10.48 10.11 -0.43
N TRP A 17 10.17 9.12 -1.27
CA TRP A 17 8.89 9.06 -2.00
C TRP A 17 7.67 9.00 -1.09
N LEU A 18 7.77 8.28 0.04
CA LEU A 18 6.66 8.12 0.97
C LEU A 18 6.62 9.21 2.05
N ALA A 19 7.61 10.11 2.13
CA ALA A 19 7.71 11.15 3.15
C ALA A 19 6.40 11.94 3.37
N PRO A 20 5.61 12.30 2.33
CA PRO A 20 4.33 13.00 2.53
C PRO A 20 3.32 12.25 3.41
N PHE A 21 3.40 10.93 3.46
CA PHE A 21 2.50 10.08 4.23
C PHE A 21 2.95 9.86 5.68
N ARG A 22 4.16 10.30 6.05
CA ARG A 22 4.77 10.04 7.36
C ARG A 22 3.88 10.46 8.53
N SER A 23 3.18 11.58 8.41
CA SER A 23 2.31 12.14 9.45
C SER A 23 1.08 11.28 9.76
N ALA A 24 0.68 10.40 8.83
CA ALA A 24 -0.44 9.49 9.02
C ALA A 24 -0.13 8.31 9.95
N PHE A 25 1.15 8.10 10.29
CA PHE A 25 1.61 6.93 11.03
C PHE A 25 2.33 7.30 12.32
N THR A 26 2.19 6.43 13.33
CA THR A 26 3.10 6.45 14.50
C THR A 26 4.50 6.03 14.06
N ALA A 27 5.54 6.48 14.78
CA ALA A 27 6.93 6.12 14.49
C ALA A 27 7.19 4.61 14.29
N PRO A 28 6.70 3.69 15.15
CA PRO A 28 6.92 2.26 14.94
C PRO A 28 6.08 1.67 13.80
N THR A 29 4.94 2.28 13.45
CA THR A 29 4.15 1.85 12.28
C THR A 29 4.84 2.30 10.99
N TRP A 30 5.39 3.52 10.99
CA TRP A 30 6.09 4.09 9.84
C TRP A 30 7.25 3.21 9.35
N ARG A 31 8.11 2.75 10.27
CA ARG A 31 9.23 1.85 9.92
C ARG A 31 8.75 0.58 9.23
N ARG A 32 7.66 -0.01 9.74
CA ARG A 32 7.07 -1.22 9.15
C ARG A 32 6.41 -0.96 7.81
N VAL A 33 5.80 0.22 7.61
CA VAL A 33 5.26 0.62 6.30
C VAL A 33 6.37 0.69 5.27
N LEU A 34 7.52 1.30 5.58
CA LEU A 34 8.66 1.35 4.66
C LEU A 34 9.12 -0.05 4.24
N ILE A 35 9.27 -0.97 5.21
CA ILE A 35 9.63 -2.38 4.96
C ILE A 35 8.58 -3.06 4.08
N LEU A 36 7.31 -2.96 4.45
CA LEU A 36 6.23 -3.61 3.70
C LEU A 36 6.09 -3.07 2.29
N THR A 37 6.20 -1.75 2.08
CA THR A 37 6.09 -1.17 0.75
C THR A 37 7.28 -1.57 -0.12
N SER A 38 8.50 -1.52 0.41
CA SER A 38 9.71 -1.97 -0.30
C SER A 38 9.57 -3.44 -0.71
N GLY A 39 9.29 -4.31 0.26
CA GLY A 39 9.13 -5.74 0.02
C GLY A 39 7.99 -6.05 -0.96
N THR A 40 6.90 -5.29 -0.92
CA THR A 40 5.78 -5.48 -1.85
C THR A 40 6.13 -5.08 -3.28
N ILE A 41 6.97 -4.07 -3.48
CA ILE A 41 7.42 -3.64 -4.81
C ILE A 41 8.33 -4.70 -5.44
N VAL A 42 9.25 -5.27 -4.67
CA VAL A 42 10.26 -6.22 -5.17
C VAL A 42 9.79 -7.68 -5.15
N SER A 43 8.75 -8.01 -4.38
CA SER A 43 8.22 -9.37 -4.28
C SER A 43 7.53 -9.82 -5.59
N PRO A 44 7.95 -10.96 -6.18
CA PRO A 44 7.27 -11.53 -7.34
C PRO A 44 5.97 -12.24 -6.94
N GLY A 45 4.93 -12.12 -7.78
CA GLY A 45 3.68 -12.85 -7.61
C GLY A 45 2.71 -12.19 -6.62
N ARG A 46 2.28 -12.94 -5.59
CA ARG A 46 1.23 -12.47 -4.67
C ARG A 46 1.83 -11.47 -3.67
N ARG A 47 1.32 -10.24 -3.66
CA ARG A 47 1.69 -9.14 -2.77
C ARG A 47 1.15 -9.31 -1.33
N THR A 48 1.51 -10.41 -0.67
CA THR A 48 1.14 -10.68 0.73
C THR A 48 2.18 -10.12 1.69
N VAL A 49 1.80 -9.88 2.96
CA VAL A 49 2.74 -9.50 4.03
C VAL A 49 3.91 -10.49 4.11
N CYS A 50 3.64 -11.80 4.10
CA CYS A 50 4.68 -12.82 4.13
C CYS A 50 5.63 -12.73 2.92
N SER A 51 5.10 -12.48 1.71
CA SER A 51 5.92 -12.35 0.51
C SER A 51 6.81 -11.11 0.57
N ALA A 52 6.28 -9.99 1.09
CA ALA A 52 7.02 -8.75 1.24
C ALA A 52 8.14 -8.93 2.26
N LEU A 53 7.86 -9.57 3.40
CA LEU A 53 8.88 -9.85 4.41
C LEU A 53 9.95 -10.81 3.90
N ARG A 54 9.58 -11.88 3.19
CA ARG A 54 10.54 -12.79 2.56
C ARG A 54 11.44 -12.06 1.56
N ALA A 55 10.88 -11.18 0.74
CA ALA A 55 11.66 -10.41 -0.23
C ALA A 55 12.63 -9.41 0.44
N MET A 56 12.37 -9.06 1.71
CA MET A 56 13.24 -8.23 2.54
C MET A 56 14.14 -9.06 3.49
N GLY A 57 14.19 -10.39 3.37
CA GLY A 57 14.98 -11.26 4.26
C GLY A 57 14.47 -11.36 5.71
N LEU A 58 13.18 -11.10 5.93
CA LEU A 58 12.53 -11.02 7.24
C LEU A 58 11.45 -12.11 7.45
N ASP A 59 11.57 -13.25 6.78
CA ASP A 59 10.61 -14.35 6.89
C ASP A 59 10.60 -15.04 8.26
N ASP A 60 11.73 -15.03 8.98
CA ASP A 60 11.86 -15.58 10.34
C ASP A 60 11.91 -14.51 11.45
N ALA A 61 11.51 -13.27 11.14
CA ALA A 61 11.53 -12.18 12.12
C ALA A 61 10.69 -12.50 13.37
N ALA A 62 11.30 -12.38 14.56
CA ALA A 62 10.61 -12.66 15.83
C ALA A 62 9.34 -11.79 16.05
N ASP A 63 9.29 -10.59 15.46
CA ASP A 63 8.15 -9.69 15.53
C ASP A 63 7.23 -9.74 14.30
N PHE A 64 7.24 -10.84 13.54
CA PHE A 64 6.44 -11.06 12.31
C PHE A 64 4.97 -10.61 12.44
N SER A 65 4.33 -10.95 13.57
CA SER A 65 2.94 -10.57 13.84
C SER A 65 2.69 -9.06 13.83
N SER A 66 3.70 -8.25 14.20
CA SER A 66 3.63 -6.79 14.23
C SER A 66 3.46 -6.18 12.83
N PHE A 67 3.93 -6.86 11.78
CA PHE A 67 3.72 -6.42 10.40
C PHE A 67 2.27 -6.60 9.95
N HIS A 68 1.62 -7.70 10.36
CA HIS A 68 0.19 -7.88 10.11
C HIS A 68 -0.67 -6.85 10.86
N ARG A 69 -0.22 -6.38 12.03
CA ARG A 69 -0.91 -5.32 12.79
C ARG A 69 -1.02 -4.02 12.00
N VAL A 70 -0.05 -3.71 11.13
CA VAL A 70 -0.12 -2.53 10.24
C VAL A 70 -1.44 -2.51 9.47
N LEU A 71 -1.88 -3.63 8.89
CA LEU A 71 -3.11 -3.66 8.09
C LEU A 71 -4.38 -3.99 8.90
N ASN A 72 -4.24 -4.54 10.11
CA ASN A 72 -5.38 -5.06 10.87
C ASN A 72 -5.80 -4.21 12.08
N CYS A 73 -4.87 -3.50 12.74
CA CYS A 73 -5.19 -2.79 13.99
C CYS A 73 -4.34 -1.56 14.32
N SER A 74 -3.28 -1.24 13.55
CA SER A 74 -2.50 -0.03 13.77
C SER A 74 -3.33 1.24 13.54
N ARG A 75 -3.03 2.30 14.29
CA ARG A 75 -3.74 3.59 14.19
C ARG A 75 -3.23 4.40 13.00
N TRP A 76 -3.93 4.32 11.87
CA TRP A 76 -3.79 5.19 10.69
C TRP A 76 -5.10 5.18 9.89
N SER A 77 -5.25 6.08 8.92
CA SER A 77 -6.48 6.24 8.13
C SER A 77 -6.18 6.17 6.63
N ALA A 78 -6.81 5.23 5.93
CA ALA A 78 -6.71 5.12 4.48
C ALA A 78 -7.24 6.38 3.77
N LEU A 79 -8.27 7.04 4.34
CA LEU A 79 -8.80 8.30 3.80
C LEU A 79 -7.77 9.43 3.89
N VAL A 80 -7.00 9.50 4.99
CA VAL A 80 -5.93 10.49 5.13
C VAL A 80 -4.85 10.26 4.08
N LEU A 81 -4.43 9.01 3.89
CA LEU A 81 -3.46 8.66 2.85
C LEU A 81 -3.98 9.01 1.45
N ALA A 82 -5.23 8.66 1.13
CA ALA A 82 -5.85 8.96 -0.15
C ALA A 82 -5.94 10.47 -0.40
N ARG A 83 -6.31 11.25 0.63
CA ARG A 83 -6.35 12.71 0.56
C ARG A 83 -4.95 13.30 0.31
N THR A 84 -3.94 12.82 1.03
CA THR A 84 -2.55 13.26 0.83
C THR A 84 -2.09 12.98 -0.59
N LEU A 85 -2.35 11.77 -1.10
CA LEU A 85 -2.02 11.40 -2.48
C LEU A 85 -2.75 12.28 -3.49
N PHE A 86 -4.05 12.49 -3.30
CA PHE A 86 -4.88 13.31 -4.18
C PHE A 86 -4.35 14.74 -4.29
N VAL A 87 -4.04 15.39 -3.15
CA VAL A 87 -3.47 16.75 -3.14
C VAL A 87 -2.13 16.79 -3.88
N TRP A 88 -1.28 15.78 -3.68
CA TRP A 88 -0.01 15.67 -4.40
C TRP A 88 -0.18 15.49 -5.90
N LEU A 89 -1.12 14.65 -6.33
CA LEU A 89 -1.40 14.44 -7.76
C LEU A 89 -1.95 15.71 -8.41
N VAL A 90 -2.86 16.43 -7.75
CA VAL A 90 -3.39 17.69 -8.26
C VAL A 90 -2.26 18.71 -8.41
N ALA A 91 -1.43 18.88 -7.39
CA ALA A 91 -0.31 19.83 -7.43
C ALA A 91 0.72 19.49 -8.53
N ALA A 92 0.95 18.20 -8.80
CA ALA A 92 1.93 17.76 -9.79
C ALA A 92 1.39 17.76 -11.22
N LEU A 93 0.11 17.44 -11.43
CA LEU A 93 -0.47 17.18 -12.74
C LEU A 93 -1.36 18.31 -13.26
N VAL A 94 -1.88 19.16 -12.37
CA VAL A 94 -2.75 20.29 -12.70
C VAL A 94 -2.19 21.56 -12.05
N PRO A 95 -1.03 22.06 -12.52
CA PRO A 95 -0.41 23.26 -11.95
C PRO A 95 -1.30 24.49 -12.16
N ASP A 96 -2.06 24.52 -13.26
CA ASP A 96 -3.02 25.57 -13.61
C ASP A 96 -4.30 24.97 -14.21
N GLY A 97 -5.42 25.67 -14.04
CA GLY A 97 -6.71 25.29 -14.61
C GLY A 97 -7.57 24.38 -13.71
N PRO A 98 -8.75 23.95 -14.20
CA PRO A 98 -9.69 23.16 -13.41
C PRO A 98 -9.26 21.69 -13.27
N VAL A 99 -9.55 21.09 -12.12
CA VAL A 99 -9.40 19.64 -11.91
C VAL A 99 -10.60 18.91 -12.52
N ILE A 100 -10.35 18.08 -13.53
CA ILE A 100 -11.37 17.22 -14.14
C ILE A 100 -11.33 15.85 -13.45
N ILE A 101 -12.45 15.41 -12.87
CA ILE A 101 -12.55 14.13 -12.17
C ILE A 101 -13.39 13.17 -13.01
N GLY A 102 -12.72 12.18 -13.61
CA GLY A 102 -13.40 11.01 -14.19
C GLY A 102 -13.72 10.00 -13.09
N ILE A 103 -14.98 9.55 -13.04
CA ILE A 103 -15.43 8.53 -12.08
C ILE A 103 -15.67 7.24 -12.86
N ASP A 104 -14.99 6.17 -12.46
CA ASP A 104 -15.20 4.82 -12.98
C ASP A 104 -15.27 3.83 -11.83
N ASP A 105 -16.17 2.85 -11.92
CA ASP A 105 -16.35 1.83 -10.90
C ASP A 105 -15.46 0.62 -11.21
N THR A 106 -14.36 0.47 -10.48
CA THR A 106 -13.55 -0.76 -10.55
C THR A 106 -14.07 -1.80 -9.55
N LEU A 107 -14.52 -2.94 -10.06
CA LEU A 107 -14.97 -4.06 -9.22
C LEU A 107 -13.79 -4.72 -8.49
N GLU A 108 -13.63 -4.44 -7.20
CA GLU A 108 -12.72 -5.20 -6.35
C GLU A 108 -13.30 -6.60 -6.07
N ARG A 109 -12.77 -7.62 -6.76
CA ARG A 109 -13.21 -9.02 -6.60
C ARG A 109 -12.71 -9.59 -5.28
N ARG A 110 -13.52 -9.51 -4.23
CA ARG A 110 -13.22 -10.13 -2.94
C ARG A 110 -14.32 -11.03 -2.43
N THR A 111 -13.93 -12.11 -1.78
CA THR A 111 -14.82 -13.04 -1.06
C THR A 111 -14.29 -13.27 0.35
N GLY A 112 -15.20 -13.52 1.30
CA GLY A 112 -14.82 -13.84 2.67
C GLY A 112 -15.87 -13.43 3.69
N ARG A 113 -15.82 -14.05 4.87
CA ARG A 113 -16.80 -13.83 5.94
C ARG A 113 -16.89 -12.39 6.44
N ARG A 114 -15.82 -11.60 6.28
CA ARG A 114 -15.75 -10.19 6.72
C ARG A 114 -16.18 -9.18 5.65
N ILE A 115 -16.64 -9.64 4.48
CA ILE A 115 -17.04 -8.77 3.37
C ILE A 115 -18.57 -8.66 3.37
N ALA A 116 -19.06 -7.58 3.96
CA ALA A 116 -20.48 -7.24 3.96
C ALA A 116 -20.88 -6.59 2.62
N ALA A 117 -22.18 -6.50 2.34
CA ALA A 117 -22.73 -5.84 1.15
C ALA A 117 -22.16 -6.35 -0.19
N ARG A 118 -21.87 -7.66 -0.27
CA ARG A 118 -21.44 -8.28 -1.53
C ARG A 118 -22.60 -8.28 -2.53
N GLY A 119 -22.53 -7.39 -3.53
CA GLY A 119 -23.38 -7.45 -4.70
C GLY A 119 -22.97 -8.60 -5.62
N ILE A 120 -23.96 -9.26 -6.24
CA ILE A 120 -23.69 -10.12 -7.39
C ILE A 120 -23.60 -9.19 -8.60
N TYR A 121 -22.38 -8.90 -9.06
CA TYR A 121 -22.19 -8.25 -10.34
C TYR A 121 -22.54 -9.24 -11.45
N ARG A 122 -23.59 -8.94 -12.23
CA ARG A 122 -23.92 -9.67 -13.46
C ARG A 122 -23.37 -8.86 -14.63
N ASP A 123 -22.43 -9.46 -15.34
CA ASP A 123 -21.89 -8.90 -16.57
C ASP A 123 -22.98 -8.88 -17.66
N PRO A 124 -23.43 -7.70 -18.13
CA PRO A 124 -24.50 -7.61 -19.12
C PRO A 124 -24.07 -8.09 -20.52
N VAL A 125 -22.76 -8.28 -20.77
CA VAL A 125 -22.22 -8.56 -22.11
C VAL A 125 -22.28 -10.05 -22.49
N ARG A 126 -22.75 -10.94 -21.60
CA ARG A 126 -22.97 -12.38 -21.90
C ARG A 126 -24.41 -12.75 -22.29
N SER A 127 -25.16 -11.80 -22.84
CA SER A 127 -26.48 -12.05 -23.43
C SER A 127 -26.35 -12.01 -24.96
N SER A 128 -25.66 -12.98 -25.56
CA SER A 128 -25.75 -13.22 -27.00
C SER A 128 -27.05 -13.95 -27.31
N HIS A 129 -27.91 -13.32 -28.11
CA HIS A 129 -29.05 -13.95 -28.77
C HIS A 129 -28.60 -14.92 -29.86
#